data_AF-A0A5K0WW32-F1
#
_entry.id   AF-A0A5K0WW32-F1
#
_cell.length_a   1.000
_cell.length_b   1.000
_cell.length_c   1.000
_cell.angle_alpha   90.00
_cell.angle_beta   90.00
_cell.angle_gamma   90.00
#
_symmetry.space_group_name_H-M   'P 1'
#
loop_
_entity.id
_entity.type
_entity.pdbx_description
1 polymer ?
#
loop_
_entity_poly.entity_id
_entity_poly.type
_entity_poly.pdbx_seq_one_letter_code
_entity_poly.pdbx_strand_id
1 'polypeptide(L)'
;GAMESVLERSSHVQLGDGSVVPLDEPCRQLLLFSLQKMSSKGLRCLGFAYKDELGEFNDYHGEEHAAHKKLLDPSNYSDIESNLIFVGVIGLR
;
A
#
# COMPACT_ATOMS: atom_id res chain seq x y z
N GLY A 1 -2.11 -6.44 0.20
CA GLY A 1 -2.30 -6.87 1.60
C GLY A 1 -3.76 -6.81 2.00
N ALA A 2 -4.06 -6.90 3.30
CA ALA A 2 -5.38 -6.52 3.82
C ALA A 2 -5.63 -5.04 3.48
N MET A 3 -6.81 -4.72 2.97
CA MET A 3 -7.08 -3.40 2.40
C MET A 3 -6.95 -2.30 3.46
N GLU A 4 -7.48 -2.52 4.66
CA GLU A 4 -7.43 -1.56 5.76
C GLU A 4 -6.00 -1.23 6.19
N SER A 5 -5.15 -2.25 6.35
CA SER A 5 -3.76 -2.09 6.76
C SER A 5 -2.89 -1.44 5.67
N VAL A 6 -3.18 -1.71 4.40
CA VAL A 6 -2.49 -1.04 3.29
C VAL A 6 -2.92 0.43 3.22
N LEU A 7 -4.22 0.70 3.36
CA LEU A 7 -4.77 2.05 3.35
C LEU A 7 -4.31 2.90 4.54
N GLU A 8 -4.03 2.28 5.69
CA GLU A 8 -3.46 2.97 6.88
C GLU A 8 -2.04 3.44 6.66
N ARG A 9 -1.26 2.69 5.90
CA ARG A 9 0.13 3.02 5.59
C ARG A 9 0.29 3.82 4.29
N SER A 10 -0.82 4.17 3.63
CA SER A 10 -0.83 4.94 2.39
C SER A 10 -1.04 6.42 2.67
N SER A 11 -0.23 7.28 2.04
CA SER A 11 -0.34 8.74 2.12
C SER A 11 -0.94 9.35 0.85
N HIS A 12 -0.88 8.62 -0.26
CA HIS A 12 -1.34 9.07 -1.57
C HIS A 12 -2.21 8.01 -2.23
N VAL A 13 -2.95 8.40 -3.27
CA VAL A 13 -3.74 7.52 -4.11
C VAL A 13 -3.49 7.83 -5.58
N GLN A 14 -3.35 6.78 -6.38
CA GLN A 14 -3.29 6.88 -7.83
C GLN A 14 -4.70 6.78 -8.42
N LEU A 15 -5.06 7.78 -9.21
CA LEU A 15 -6.32 7.86 -9.93
C LEU A 15 -6.25 7.07 -11.25
N GLY A 16 -7.41 6.81 -11.87
CA GLY A 16 -7.50 6.03 -13.11
C GLY A 16 -6.84 6.68 -14.33
N ASP A 17 -6.55 7.98 -14.27
CA ASP A 17 -5.78 8.73 -15.26
C ASP A 17 -4.25 8.61 -15.06
N GLY A 18 -3.83 7.93 -13.99
CA GLY A 18 -2.44 7.75 -13.59
C GLY A 18 -1.91 8.84 -12.65
N SER A 19 -2.69 9.90 -12.37
CA SER A 19 -2.30 10.99 -11.49
C SER A 19 -2.22 10.52 -10.04
N VAL A 20 -1.19 10.96 -9.30
CA VAL A 20 -1.04 10.69 -7.87
C VAL A 20 -1.45 11.91 -7.07
N VAL A 21 -2.42 11.74 -6.18
CA VAL A 21 -2.96 12.80 -5.32
C VAL A 21 -2.88 12.41 -3.85
N PRO A 22 -2.81 13.38 -2.92
CA PRO A 22 -2.87 13.10 -1.49
C PRO A 22 -4.15 12.32 -1.12
N LEU A 23 -4.01 11.36 -0.21
CA LEU A 23 -5.14 10.60 0.29
C LEU A 23 -5.83 11.38 1.42
N ASP A 24 -6.84 12.15 1.08
CA ASP A 24 -7.64 12.88 2.06
C ASP A 24 -8.62 11.96 2.81
N GLU A 25 -9.07 12.39 3.99
CA GLU A 25 -10.01 11.63 4.82
C GLU A 25 -11.32 11.25 4.09
N PRO A 26 -11.95 12.12 3.29
CA PRO A 26 -13.13 11.74 2.52
C PRO A 26 -12.87 10.62 1.50
N CYS A 27 -11.70 10.64 0.84
CA CYS A 27 -11.27 9.59 -0.08
C CYS A 27 -11.09 8.27 0.67
N ARG A 28 -10.49 8.32 1.87
CA ARG A 28 -10.30 7.18 2.75
C ARG A 28 -11.63 6.52 3.13
N GLN A 29 -12.61 7.32 3.56
CA GLN A 29 -13.94 6.83 3.91
C GLN A 29 -14.67 6.19 2.73
N LEU A 30 -14.54 6.78 1.53
CA LEU A 30 -15.13 6.22 0.31
C LEU A 30 -14.55 4.85 -0.04
N LEU A 31 -13.22 4.69 0.09
CA LEU A 31 -12.55 3.42 -0.13
C LEU A 31 -13.01 2.36 0.88
N LEU A 32 -13.09 2.70 2.18
CA LEU A 32 -13.58 1.79 3.23
C LEU A 32 -15.03 1.35 2.99
N PHE A 33 -15.89 2.27 2.53
CA PHE A 33 -17.26 1.93 2.15
C PHE A 33 -17.30 0.94 0.98
N SER A 34 -16.45 1.14 -0.03
CA SER A 34 -16.33 0.20 -1.16
C SER A 34 -15.87 -1.19 -0.70
N LEU A 35 -14.89 -1.26 0.21
CA LEU A 35 -14.46 -2.51 0.83
C LEU A 35 -15.64 -3.22 1.52
N GLN A 36 -16.39 -2.52 2.38
CA GLN A 36 -17.54 -3.11 3.07
C GLN A 36 -18.57 -3.69 2.10
N LYS A 37 -18.84 -2.98 0.99
CA LYS A 37 -19.76 -3.44 -0.07
C LYS A 37 -19.26 -4.67 -0.81
N MET A 38 -17.95 -4.85 -0.96
CA MET A 38 -17.36 -6.03 -1.59
C MET A 38 -17.30 -7.21 -0.61
N SER A 39 -16.89 -6.94 0.62
CA SER A 39 -16.80 -7.92 1.70
C SER A 39 -18.17 -8.51 2.07
N SER A 40 -19.24 -7.71 2.04
CA SER A 40 -20.61 -8.19 2.28
C SER A 40 -21.11 -9.21 1.24
N LYS A 41 -20.45 -9.31 0.08
CA LYS A 41 -20.72 -10.33 -0.94
C LYS A 41 -19.89 -11.60 -0.76
N GLY A 42 -19.15 -11.71 0.35
CA GLY A 42 -18.27 -12.84 0.65
C GLY A 42 -16.97 -12.85 -0.16
N LEU A 43 -16.56 -11.70 -0.72
CA LEU A 43 -15.34 -11.60 -1.51
C LEU A 43 -14.13 -11.33 -0.61
N ARG A 44 -13.03 -12.06 -0.85
CA ARG A 44 -11.74 -11.76 -0.22
C ARG A 44 -11.16 -10.52 -0.89
N CYS A 45 -11.14 -9.41 -0.15
CA CYS A 45 -10.66 -8.14 -0.65
C CYS A 45 -9.16 -7.97 -0.40
N LEU A 46 -8.40 -7.58 -1.43
CA LEU A 46 -6.97 -7.27 -1.33
C LEU A 46 -6.72 -5.85 -1.80
N GLY A 47 -6.03 -5.07 -0.96
CA GLY A 47 -5.55 -3.73 -1.29
C GLY A 47 -4.16 -3.77 -1.91
N PHE A 48 -3.96 -2.95 -2.94
CA PHE A 48 -2.69 -2.77 -3.63
C PHE A 48 -2.21 -1.34 -3.45
N ALA A 49 -0.93 -1.22 -3.11
CA ALA A 49 -0.22 0.03 -3.06
C ALA A 49 1.23 -0.24 -3.46
N TYR A 50 1.91 0.78 -3.95
CA TYR A 50 3.35 0.74 -4.23
C TYR A 50 4.04 1.91 -3.56
N LYS A 51 5.37 1.80 -3.46
CA LYS A 51 6.24 2.87 -2.98
C LYS A 51 7.06 3.37 -4.15
N ASP A 52 6.94 4.65 -4.45
CA ASP A 52 7.73 5.30 -5.51
C ASP A 52 9.07 5.78 -4.94
N GLU A 53 9.06 6.40 -3.76
CA GLU A 53 10.27 6.83 -3.05
C GLU A 53 10.91 5.70 -2.24
N LEU A 54 11.82 4.97 -2.88
CA LEU A 54 12.52 3.82 -2.29
C LEU A 54 13.69 4.22 -1.35
N GLY A 55 14.14 5.48 -1.41
CA GLY A 55 15.22 5.99 -0.55
C GLY A 55 16.48 5.12 -0.60
N GLU A 56 16.84 4.53 0.54
CA GLU A 56 18.01 3.65 0.73
C GLU A 56 17.93 2.32 -0.06
N PHE A 57 16.77 2.01 -0.67
CA PHE A 57 16.57 0.83 -1.49
C PHE A 57 16.61 1.13 -3.00
N ASN A 58 16.79 2.39 -3.38
CA ASN A 58 16.79 2.79 -4.80
C ASN A 58 17.98 2.18 -5.57
N ASP A 59 19.11 1.98 -4.91
CA ASP A 59 20.34 1.34 -5.38
C ASP A 59 20.52 -0.07 -4.81
N TYR A 60 19.44 -0.71 -4.36
CA TYR A 60 19.51 -2.06 -3.83
C TYR A 60 19.89 -3.07 -4.93
N HIS A 61 21.08 -3.64 -4.81
CA HIS A 61 21.66 -4.56 -5.81
C HIS A 61 21.90 -5.99 -5.31
N GLY A 62 21.58 -6.29 -4.04
CA GLY A 62 21.70 -7.66 -3.50
C GLY A 62 22.13 -7.70 -2.04
N GLU A 63 22.64 -8.87 -1.62
CA GLU A 63 22.96 -9.18 -0.22
C GLU A 63 24.10 -8.35 0.37
N GLU A 64 25.01 -7.85 -0.48
CA GLU A 64 26.14 -6.99 -0.06
C GLU A 64 25.71 -5.55 0.28
N HIS A 65 24.47 -5.17 -0.07
CA HIS A 65 23.96 -3.82 0.15
C HIS A 65 23.71 -3.56 1.65
N ALA A 66 24.05 -2.37 2.15
CA ALA A 66 23.87 -2.03 3.57
C ALA A 66 22.39 -2.14 4.02
N ALA A 67 21.47 -1.77 3.12
CA ALA A 67 20.03 -1.87 3.37
C ALA A 67 19.50 -3.32 3.38
N HIS A 68 20.27 -4.31 2.89
CA HIS A 68 19.87 -5.72 2.92
C HIS A 68 19.59 -6.21 4.34
N LYS A 69 20.39 -5.78 5.32
CA LYS A 69 20.19 -6.13 6.74
C LYS A 69 18.83 -5.65 7.27
N LYS A 70 18.31 -4.53 6.76
CA LYS A 70 17.00 -4.01 7.15
C LYS A 70 15.86 -4.89 6.62
N LEU A 71 16.04 -5.51 5.45
CA LEU A 71 15.08 -6.45 4.85
C LEU A 71 15.07 -7.82 5.53
N LEU A 72 16.10 -8.16 6.30
CA LEU A 72 16.16 -9.42 7.04
C LEU A 72 15.37 -9.37 8.35
N ASP A 73 15.11 -8.18 8.89
CA ASP A 73 14.36 -7.99 10.13
C ASP A 73 12.90 -7.61 9.84
N PRO A 74 11.93 -8.50 10.12
CA PRO A 74 10.51 -8.24 9.91
C PRO A 74 9.98 -7.03 10.68
N SER A 75 10.65 -6.62 11.75
CA SER A 75 10.27 -5.44 12.54
C SER A 75 10.30 -4.16 11.71
N ASN A 76 11.16 -4.11 10.69
CA ASN A 76 11.31 -2.94 9.81
C ASN A 76 10.25 -2.88 8.71
N TYR A 77 9.48 -3.94 8.46
CA TYR A 77 8.59 -4.00 7.30
C TYR A 77 7.49 -2.95 7.36
N SER A 78 6.97 -2.65 8.55
CA SER A 78 5.97 -1.59 8.74
C SER A 78 6.50 -0.22 8.34
N ASP A 79 7.76 0.06 8.65
CA ASP A 79 8.42 1.33 8.33
C ASP A 79 8.81 1.39 6.85
N ILE A 80 9.29 0.27 6.28
CA ILE A 80 9.63 0.17 4.86
C ILE A 80 8.37 0.34 4.01
N GLU A 81 7.27 -0.32 4.37
CA GLU A 81 5.96 -0.23 3.72
C GLU A 81 5.10 0.93 4.26
N SER A 82 5.72 2.07 4.60
CA SER A 82 5.04 3.32 4.97
C SER A 82 5.07 4.35 3.85
N ASN A 83 4.13 5.31 3.89
CA ASN A 83 3.95 6.38 2.90
C ASN A 83 3.72 5.85 1.48
N LEU A 84 2.84 4.86 1.36
CA LEU A 84 2.54 4.20 0.09
C LEU A 84 1.57 5.02 -0.78
N ILE A 85 1.60 4.76 -2.08
CA ILE A 85 0.62 5.21 -3.07
C ILE A 85 -0.39 4.08 -3.28
N PHE A 86 -1.62 4.29 -2.80
CA PHE A 86 -2.72 3.34 -2.96
C PHE A 86 -3.19 3.31 -4.42
N VAL A 87 -3.33 2.12 -5.01
CA VAL A 87 -3.75 1.97 -6.41
C VAL A 87 -5.17 1.47 -6.52
N GLY A 88 -5.55 0.52 -5.68
CA GLY A 88 -6.87 -0.06 -5.78
C GLY A 88 -7.11 -1.27 -4.89
N VAL A 89 -8.32 -1.80 -5.01
CA VAL A 89 -8.79 -2.99 -4.32
C VAL A 89 -9.35 -3.97 -5.33
N ILE A 90 -9.05 -5.26 -5.16
CA ILE A 90 -9.70 -6.33 -5.91
C ILE A 90 -10.49 -7.21 -4.95
N GLY A 91 -11.59 -7.78 -5.44
CA GLY A 91 -12.36 -8.80 -4.73
C GLY A 91 -12.18 -10.13 -5.42
N LEU A 92 -11.65 -11.11 -4.69
CA LEU A 92 -11.53 -12.50 -5.13
C LEU A 92 -12.74 -13.29 -4.63
N ARG A 93 -13.23 -14.19 -5.47
CA ARG A 93 -14.31 -15.13 -5.13
C ARG A 93 -13.77 -16.55 -5.06
#